data_AF-A0A8S9YI72-F1
#
_entry.id   AF-A0A8S9YI72-F1
#
_cell.length_a   1.000
_cell.length_b   1.000
_cell.length_c   1.000
_cell.angle_alpha   90.00
_cell.angle_beta   90.00
_cell.angle_gamma   90.00
#
_symmetry.space_group_name_H-M   'P 1'
#
loop_
_entity.id
_entity.type
_entity.pdbx_description
1 polymer ?
#
loop_
_entity_poly.entity_id
_entity_poly.type
_entity_poly.pdbx_seq_one_letter_code
_entity_poly.pdbx_strand_id
1 'polypeptide(L)'
;MLNTAEMNDDFDFTTKGMAIGGVDERGKMLVTSTRDPNRKAGRHCMRILKSILTQVGLVLVLIAYLFGGGYLFRSLELSNEYSECLQKHEAFNKKLNFSTSRVIGLVDAQSDSKLIDQQVRDALYEFANQLFILDFKADKDCAQIVDTSTGAKWNLANAVYFCATVITTIGYGHITPSTFWGRISCIIYGVIGIPMMLIYLAIIGNLLAKAFRIIYVNIICCRCFYDTFRRKRQKRRERLLKWEQALRQHEEDEARRRGLPVPPPKVSCYFFLFLVLWLF
;
A
#
# COMPACT_ATOMS: atom_id res chain seq x y z
N MET A 1 -37.41 25.87 14.42
CA MET A 1 -36.83 26.68 15.51
C MET A 1 -35.74 25.84 16.14
N LEU A 2 -34.47 26.21 15.94
CA LEU A 2 -33.57 26.79 16.97
C LEU A 2 -33.29 25.78 18.11
N ASN A 3 -32.07 25.52 18.60
CA ASN A 3 -30.74 26.08 18.41
C ASN A 3 -29.70 25.13 19.07
N THR A 4 -28.52 25.07 18.46
CA THR A 4 -27.14 24.98 18.98
C THR A 4 -26.82 24.99 20.49
N ALA A 5 -25.60 24.45 20.77
CA ALA A 5 -24.66 24.74 21.88
C ALA A 5 -24.83 23.85 23.14
N GLU A 6 -23.82 23.45 23.92
CA GLU A 6 -22.36 23.31 23.88
C GLU A 6 -21.98 22.67 25.25
N MET A 7 -20.74 22.15 25.37
CA MET A 7 -19.95 22.06 26.62
C MET A 7 -20.39 21.08 27.74
N ASN A 8 -19.54 20.07 28.00
CA ASN A 8 -18.75 19.98 29.24
C ASN A 8 -17.83 18.75 29.15
N ASP A 9 -16.56 18.98 28.83
CA ASP A 9 -15.49 18.05 29.18
C ASP A 9 -14.95 18.48 30.55
N ASP A 10 -15.14 17.60 31.51
CA ASP A 10 -14.68 17.70 32.89
C ASP A 10 -13.16 17.91 32.97
N PHE A 11 -12.80 19.04 33.58
CA PHE A 11 -12.02 19.07 34.82
C PHE A 11 -11.16 17.83 35.11
N ASP A 12 -9.86 17.90 34.82
CA ASP A 12 -8.88 17.25 35.68
C ASP A 12 -7.67 18.15 35.96
N PHE A 13 -7.40 18.23 37.25
CA PHE A 13 -6.57 19.18 37.97
C PHE A 13 -5.28 18.45 38.33
N THR A 14 -4.21 18.57 37.56
CA THR A 14 -2.85 18.35 38.07
C THR A 14 -1.81 18.90 37.11
N THR A 15 -1.41 20.16 37.31
CA THR A 15 -0.01 20.59 37.16
C THR A 15 0.14 22.01 37.72
N LYS A 16 0.09 22.13 39.06
CA LYS A 16 0.76 23.25 39.72
C LYS A 16 2.26 23.01 39.56
N GLY A 17 2.85 23.56 38.49
CA GLY A 17 4.28 23.85 38.46
C GLY A 17 4.50 25.03 39.40
N MET A 18 5.18 24.79 40.52
CA MET A 18 5.58 25.81 41.48
C MET A 18 6.50 26.80 40.76
N ALA A 19 5.98 27.98 40.43
CA ALA A 19 6.78 29.07 39.87
C ALA A 19 7.52 29.78 41.02
N ILE A 20 8.80 29.48 41.20
CA ILE A 20 9.68 30.33 42.03
C ILE A 20 10.13 31.47 41.12
N GLY A 21 9.41 32.60 41.17
CA GLY A 21 9.76 33.79 40.40
C GLY A 21 10.81 34.62 41.13
N GLY A 22 12.02 34.73 40.57
CA GLY A 22 13.00 35.74 40.98
C GLY A 22 12.61 37.12 40.43
N VAL A 23 12.68 38.15 41.26
CA VAL A 23 12.39 39.55 40.91
C VAL A 23 13.73 40.29 40.73
N ASP A 24 13.90 41.04 39.63
CA ASP A 24 15.05 41.95 39.43
C ASP A 24 14.88 43.22 40.29
N GLU A 25 15.97 43.94 40.61
CA GLU A 25 16.01 45.13 41.49
C GLU A 25 15.08 46.28 41.06
N ARG A 26 14.55 46.23 39.83
CA ARG A 26 13.55 47.17 39.28
C ARG A 26 12.10 46.68 39.35
N GLY A 27 11.81 45.62 40.11
CA GLY A 27 10.45 45.14 40.39
C GLY A 27 9.74 44.45 39.21
N LYS A 28 10.48 44.01 38.18
CA LYS A 28 9.89 43.29 37.03
C LYS A 28 9.95 41.79 37.23
N MET A 29 8.82 41.13 37.04
CA MET A 29 8.66 39.68 37.16
C MET A 29 9.37 38.97 36.00
N LEU A 30 10.44 38.22 36.27
CA LEU A 30 11.12 37.40 35.26
C LEU A 30 10.35 36.10 35.04
N VAL A 31 9.41 36.10 34.10
CA VAL A 31 8.72 34.88 33.65
C VAL A 31 9.65 34.09 32.73
N THR A 32 10.45 33.17 33.27
CA THR A 32 11.14 32.16 32.48
C THR A 32 10.21 30.97 32.27
N SER A 33 9.38 31.05 31.23
CA SER A 33 8.62 29.88 30.77
C SER A 33 9.56 28.92 30.05
N THR A 34 10.11 27.93 30.76
CA THR A 34 10.72 26.77 30.13
C THR A 34 9.62 25.89 29.53
N ARG A 35 9.16 26.23 28.32
CA ARG A 35 8.35 25.34 27.51
C ARG A 35 9.24 24.21 26.98
N ASP A 36 9.12 23.04 27.58
CA ASP A 36 9.72 21.81 27.06
C ASP A 36 9.02 21.40 25.74
N PRO A 37 9.71 21.44 24.58
CA PRO A 37 9.13 21.12 23.28
C PRO A 37 8.97 19.60 23.05
N ASN A 38 9.56 18.74 23.89
CA ASN A 38 9.75 17.32 23.57
C ASN A 38 8.58 16.41 24.00
N ARG A 39 7.66 16.89 24.84
CA ARG A 39 6.55 16.08 25.41
C ARG A 39 5.31 15.88 24.52
N LYS A 40 5.26 16.49 23.31
CA LYS A 40 4.12 16.37 22.37
C LYS A 40 4.35 15.36 21.24
N ALA A 41 5.60 15.06 20.89
CA ALA A 41 5.92 14.16 19.78
C ALA A 41 5.62 12.67 20.08
N GLY A 42 5.91 12.20 21.30
CA GLY A 42 5.73 10.79 21.69
C GLY A 42 4.27 10.32 21.80
N ARG A 43 3.34 11.19 22.21
CA ARG A 43 1.91 10.83 22.36
C ARG A 43 1.19 10.64 21.02
N HIS A 44 1.60 11.38 19.98
CA HIS A 44 1.06 11.20 18.62
C HIS A 44 1.57 9.90 17.98
N CYS A 45 2.86 9.59 18.14
CA CYS A 45 3.46 8.35 17.65
C CYS A 45 2.80 7.10 18.27
N MET A 46 2.56 7.11 19.58
CA MET A 46 1.94 5.98 20.29
C MET A 46 0.46 5.76 19.93
N ARG A 47 -0.29 6.84 19.62
CA ARG A 47 -1.67 6.75 19.09
C ARG A 47 -1.72 6.19 17.67
N ILE A 48 -0.79 6.62 16.82
CA ILE A 48 -0.66 6.08 15.46
C ILE A 48 -0.25 4.60 15.53
N LEU A 49 0.69 4.24 16.39
CA LEU A 49 1.14 2.86 16.59
C LEU A 49 0.01 1.94 17.09
N LYS A 50 -0.76 2.36 18.11
CA LYS A 50 -1.95 1.62 18.56
C LYS A 50 -3.02 1.51 17.46
N SER A 51 -3.21 2.57 16.67
CA SER A 51 -4.16 2.59 15.55
C SER A 51 -3.70 1.73 14.37
N ILE A 52 -2.40 1.45 14.21
CA ILE A 52 -1.87 0.53 13.19
C ILE A 52 -1.93 -0.91 13.70
N LEU A 53 -1.65 -1.14 14.98
CA LEU A 53 -1.67 -2.47 15.61
C LEU A 53 -3.03 -3.17 15.47
N THR A 54 -4.14 -2.43 15.62
CA THR A 54 -5.49 -2.99 15.42
C THR A 54 -5.78 -3.34 13.96
N GLN A 55 -5.14 -2.67 13.01
CA GLN A 55 -5.28 -2.97 11.57
C GLN A 55 -4.45 -4.18 11.16
N VAL A 56 -3.25 -4.33 11.74
CA VAL A 56 -2.39 -5.50 11.53
C VAL A 56 -3.12 -6.78 11.94
N GLY A 57 -3.86 -6.75 13.06
CA GLY A 57 -4.65 -7.91 13.49
C GLY A 57 -5.70 -8.35 12.46
N LEU A 58 -6.44 -7.41 11.87
CA LEU A 58 -7.47 -7.73 10.87
C LEU A 58 -6.86 -8.20 9.54
N VAL A 59 -5.72 -7.64 9.13
CA VAL A 59 -4.94 -8.14 7.98
C VAL A 59 -4.48 -9.58 8.21
N LEU A 60 -3.96 -9.89 9.41
CA LEU A 60 -3.52 -11.24 9.74
C LEU A 60 -4.69 -12.24 9.73
N VAL A 61 -5.85 -11.86 10.24
CA VAL A 61 -7.07 -12.70 10.17
C VAL A 61 -7.47 -12.96 8.72
N LEU A 62 -7.44 -11.94 7.85
CA LEU A 62 -7.74 -12.11 6.43
C LEU A 62 -6.74 -13.03 5.73
N ILE A 63 -5.44 -12.86 6.01
CA ILE A 63 -4.39 -13.74 5.48
C ILE A 63 -4.63 -15.17 5.95
N ALA A 64 -4.87 -15.40 7.24
CA ALA A 64 -5.16 -16.72 7.78
C ALA A 64 -6.40 -17.34 7.11
N TYR A 65 -7.46 -16.55 6.87
CA TYR A 65 -8.66 -16.98 6.17
C TYR A 65 -8.37 -17.43 4.72
N LEU A 66 -7.54 -16.66 3.99
CA LEU A 66 -7.12 -16.99 2.63
C LEU A 66 -6.28 -18.28 2.56
N PHE A 67 -5.30 -18.43 3.44
CA PHE A 67 -4.47 -19.64 3.50
C PHE A 67 -5.26 -20.85 3.96
N GLY A 68 -6.16 -20.69 4.93
CA GLY A 68 -7.07 -21.74 5.39
C GLY A 68 -8.02 -22.21 4.29
N GLY A 69 -8.64 -21.27 3.57
CA GLY A 69 -9.44 -21.57 2.38
C GLY A 69 -8.63 -22.25 1.28
N GLY A 70 -7.43 -21.75 0.99
CA GLY A 70 -6.54 -22.33 -0.02
C GLY A 70 -6.16 -23.78 0.30
N TYR A 71 -5.87 -24.09 1.57
CA TYR A 71 -5.62 -25.45 2.01
C TYR A 71 -6.86 -26.34 1.87
N LEU A 72 -8.05 -25.83 2.24
CA LEU A 72 -9.32 -26.54 2.12
C LEU A 72 -9.67 -26.88 0.66
N PHE A 73 -9.63 -25.91 -0.26
CA PHE A 73 -9.97 -26.20 -1.66
C PHE A 73 -8.93 -27.08 -2.33
N ARG A 74 -7.64 -26.91 -1.99
CA ARG A 74 -6.60 -27.82 -2.46
C ARG A 74 -6.87 -29.25 -2.02
N SER A 75 -7.23 -29.48 -0.75
CA SER A 75 -7.47 -30.85 -0.28
C SER A 75 -8.71 -31.50 -0.92
N LEU A 76 -9.75 -30.70 -1.21
CA LEU A 76 -10.99 -31.18 -1.83
C LEU A 76 -10.85 -31.45 -3.34
N GLU A 77 -10.10 -30.63 -4.07
CA GLU A 77 -10.09 -30.65 -5.53
C GLU A 77 -8.85 -31.33 -6.14
N LEU A 78 -7.74 -31.47 -5.40
CA LEU A 78 -6.49 -32.04 -5.95
C LEU A 78 -6.66 -33.52 -6.36
N SER A 79 -7.41 -34.31 -5.58
CA SER A 79 -7.69 -35.71 -5.90
C SER A 79 -8.55 -35.85 -7.15
N ASN A 80 -9.57 -34.99 -7.28
CA ASN A 80 -10.44 -34.95 -8.44
C ASN A 80 -9.68 -34.52 -9.70
N GLU A 81 -8.84 -33.48 -9.60
CA GLU A 81 -7.96 -33.04 -10.71
C GLU A 81 -7.05 -34.17 -11.21
N TYR A 82 -6.45 -34.93 -10.29
CA TYR A 82 -5.61 -36.07 -10.64
C TYR A 82 -6.40 -37.15 -11.39
N SER A 83 -7.57 -37.53 -10.89
CA SER A 83 -8.43 -38.52 -11.54
C SER A 83 -8.92 -38.08 -12.93
N GLU A 84 -9.26 -36.79 -13.09
CA GLU A 84 -9.69 -36.23 -14.37
C GLU A 84 -8.53 -36.23 -15.39
N CYS A 85 -7.30 -35.95 -14.93
CA CYS A 85 -6.11 -36.03 -15.78
C CYS A 85 -5.91 -37.46 -16.30
N LEU A 86 -5.97 -38.46 -15.42
CA LEU A 86 -5.81 -39.87 -15.79
C LEU A 86 -6.87 -40.29 -16.80
N GLN A 87 -8.14 -39.96 -16.57
CA GLN A 87 -9.23 -40.30 -17.49
C GLN A 87 -9.03 -39.67 -18.88
N LYS A 88 -8.60 -38.40 -18.94
CA LYS A 88 -8.28 -37.73 -20.21
C LYS A 88 -7.07 -38.34 -20.90
N HIS A 89 -6.05 -38.72 -20.15
CA HIS A 89 -4.86 -39.39 -20.67
C HIS A 89 -5.20 -40.77 -21.27
N GLU A 90 -6.05 -41.56 -20.61
CA GLU A 90 -6.54 -42.84 -21.14
C GLU A 90 -7.39 -42.64 -22.41
N ALA A 91 -8.29 -41.66 -22.41
CA ALA A 91 -9.09 -41.32 -23.58
C ALA A 91 -8.23 -40.86 -24.76
N PHE A 92 -7.15 -40.10 -24.49
CA PHE A 92 -6.15 -39.71 -25.47
C PHE A 92 -5.45 -40.94 -26.07
N ASN A 93 -4.92 -41.84 -25.23
CA ASN A 93 -4.23 -43.04 -25.69
C ASN A 93 -5.14 -43.97 -26.50
N LYS A 94 -6.43 -44.07 -26.13
CA LYS A 94 -7.41 -44.82 -26.91
C LYS A 94 -7.62 -44.23 -28.31
N LYS A 95 -7.77 -42.91 -28.41
CA LYS A 95 -7.93 -42.21 -29.70
C LYS A 95 -6.66 -42.30 -30.55
N LEU A 96 -5.49 -42.22 -29.91
CA LEU A 96 -4.20 -42.33 -30.57
C LEU A 96 -4.03 -43.73 -31.15
N ASN A 97 -4.20 -44.79 -30.34
CA ASN A 97 -4.09 -46.18 -30.79
C ASN A 97 -5.07 -46.49 -31.92
N PHE A 98 -6.33 -46.05 -31.81
CA PHE A 98 -7.33 -46.24 -32.87
C PHE A 98 -6.91 -45.55 -34.18
N SER A 99 -6.42 -44.31 -34.09
CA SER A 99 -5.97 -43.54 -35.26
C SER A 99 -4.72 -44.15 -35.90
N THR A 100 -3.76 -44.60 -35.08
CA THR A 100 -2.55 -45.29 -35.52
C THR A 100 -2.89 -46.60 -36.23
N SER A 101 -3.76 -47.44 -35.65
CA SER A 101 -4.20 -48.68 -36.29
C SER A 101 -4.91 -48.43 -37.62
N ARG A 102 -5.74 -47.38 -37.70
CA ARG A 102 -6.41 -46.98 -38.95
C ARG A 102 -5.39 -46.55 -40.01
N VAL A 103 -4.41 -45.71 -39.66
CA VAL A 103 -3.39 -45.25 -40.60
C VAL A 103 -2.53 -46.40 -41.11
N ILE A 104 -2.08 -47.30 -40.24
CA ILE A 104 -1.32 -48.49 -40.63
C ILE A 104 -2.14 -49.36 -41.59
N GLY A 105 -3.41 -49.64 -41.27
CA GLY A 105 -4.29 -50.41 -42.15
C GLY A 105 -4.53 -49.78 -43.52
N LEU A 106 -4.60 -48.44 -43.60
CA LEU A 106 -4.73 -47.72 -44.89
C LEU A 106 -3.46 -47.82 -45.74
N VAL A 107 -2.28 -47.74 -45.12
CA VAL A 107 -0.99 -47.86 -45.80
C VAL A 107 -0.75 -49.30 -46.29
N ASP A 108 -1.16 -50.30 -45.51
CA ASP A 108 -0.99 -51.72 -45.89
C ASP A 108 -1.98 -52.17 -46.98
N ALA A 109 -3.19 -51.60 -47.02
CA ALA A 109 -4.25 -52.03 -47.93
C ALA A 109 -4.20 -51.39 -49.32
N GLN A 110 -3.55 -50.23 -49.47
CA GLN A 110 -3.68 -49.41 -50.68
C GLN A 110 -2.33 -49.27 -51.41
N SER A 111 -2.34 -49.38 -52.74
CA SER A 111 -1.13 -49.25 -53.59
C SER A 111 -1.02 -47.87 -54.28
N ASP A 112 -2.10 -47.08 -54.33
CA ASP A 112 -2.10 -45.74 -54.93
C ASP A 112 -1.66 -44.68 -53.91
N SER A 113 -0.50 -44.05 -54.15
CA SER A 113 0.08 -43.03 -53.28
C SER A 113 -0.78 -41.79 -53.10
N LYS A 114 -1.59 -41.40 -54.09
CA LYS A 114 -2.47 -40.22 -53.99
C LYS A 114 -3.68 -40.50 -53.11
N LEU A 115 -4.26 -41.69 -53.24
CA LEU A 115 -5.42 -42.08 -52.42
C LEU A 115 -5.02 -42.28 -50.94
N ILE A 116 -3.82 -42.84 -50.70
CA ILE A 116 -3.27 -43.01 -49.34
C ILE A 116 -3.08 -41.65 -48.66
N ASP A 117 -2.44 -40.69 -49.34
CA ASP A 117 -2.20 -39.36 -48.76
C ASP A 117 -3.52 -38.69 -48.36
N GLN A 118 -4.56 -38.77 -49.20
CA GLN A 118 -5.87 -38.21 -48.89
C GLN A 118 -6.53 -38.89 -47.68
N GLN A 119 -6.57 -40.23 -47.65
CA GLN A 119 -7.20 -40.98 -46.57
C GLN A 119 -6.45 -40.84 -45.23
N VAL A 120 -5.12 -40.77 -45.25
CA VAL A 120 -4.30 -40.53 -44.06
C VAL A 120 -4.52 -39.10 -43.55
N ARG A 121 -4.57 -38.09 -44.42
CA ARG A 121 -4.92 -36.72 -44.02
C ARG A 121 -6.29 -36.66 -43.36
N ASP A 122 -7.30 -37.30 -43.94
CA ASP A 122 -8.64 -37.35 -43.36
C ASP A 122 -8.62 -38.02 -41.98
N ALA A 123 -7.85 -39.09 -41.82
CA ALA A 123 -7.69 -39.76 -40.55
C ALA A 123 -7.03 -38.89 -39.48
N LEU A 124 -6.02 -38.10 -39.87
CA LEU A 124 -5.32 -37.17 -39.00
C LEU A 124 -6.18 -35.95 -38.64
N TYR A 125 -6.97 -35.42 -39.57
CA TYR A 125 -7.93 -34.35 -39.29
C TYR A 125 -8.99 -34.78 -38.28
N GLU A 126 -9.53 -35.99 -38.43
CA GLU A 126 -10.48 -36.56 -37.47
C GLU A 126 -9.85 -36.69 -36.08
N PHE A 127 -8.62 -37.20 -35.99
CA PHE A 127 -7.89 -37.26 -34.72
C PHE A 127 -7.68 -35.87 -34.10
N ALA A 128 -7.27 -34.88 -34.91
CA ALA A 128 -7.05 -33.52 -34.45
C ALA A 128 -8.33 -32.87 -33.90
N ASN A 129 -9.47 -33.04 -34.59
CA ASN A 129 -10.77 -32.57 -34.12
C ASN A 129 -11.16 -33.23 -32.80
N GLN A 130 -10.94 -34.55 -32.68
CA GLN A 130 -11.23 -35.27 -31.45
C GLN A 130 -10.30 -34.88 -30.30
N LEU A 131 -9.06 -34.48 -30.58
CA LEU A 131 -8.11 -34.00 -29.59
C LEU A 131 -8.49 -32.61 -29.08
N PHE A 132 -8.93 -31.72 -29.98
CA PHE A 132 -9.40 -30.38 -29.63
C PHE A 132 -10.56 -30.42 -28.63
N ILE A 133 -11.53 -31.32 -28.86
CA ILE A 133 -12.70 -31.50 -27.96
C ILE A 133 -12.27 -32.05 -26.58
N LEU A 134 -11.20 -32.85 -26.53
CA LEU A 134 -10.74 -33.47 -25.28
C LEU A 134 -10.02 -32.46 -24.36
N ASP A 135 -9.51 -31.36 -24.91
CA ASP A 135 -8.70 -30.35 -24.22
C ASP A 135 -7.57 -31.00 -23.38
N PHE A 136 -6.81 -31.89 -24.02
CA PHE A 136 -5.70 -32.60 -23.39
C PHE A 136 -4.39 -32.32 -24.14
N LYS A 137 -3.36 -31.91 -23.38
CA LYS A 137 -2.02 -31.64 -23.90
C LYS A 137 -1.21 -32.93 -23.86
N ALA A 138 -0.72 -33.39 -25.02
CA ALA A 138 -0.07 -34.71 -25.15
C ALA A 138 1.22 -34.86 -24.34
N ASP A 139 1.89 -33.75 -23.99
CA ASP A 139 3.10 -33.74 -23.15
C ASP A 139 2.81 -33.66 -21.64
N LYS A 140 1.53 -33.70 -21.24
CA LYS A 140 1.15 -33.55 -19.84
C LYS A 140 1.33 -34.86 -19.06
N ASP A 141 2.25 -34.84 -18.10
CA ASP A 141 2.42 -35.93 -17.15
C ASP A 141 1.47 -35.75 -15.94
N CYS A 142 0.53 -36.68 -15.78
CA CYS A 142 -0.43 -36.65 -14.67
C CYS A 142 0.22 -36.98 -13.31
N ALA A 143 1.35 -37.70 -13.27
CA ALA A 143 2.04 -38.01 -12.02
C ALA A 143 2.59 -36.74 -11.35
N GLN A 144 3.00 -35.75 -12.14
CA GLN A 144 3.52 -34.48 -11.65
C GLN A 144 2.48 -33.66 -10.88
N ILE A 145 1.17 -33.91 -11.05
CA ILE A 145 0.11 -33.21 -10.31
C ILE A 145 0.20 -33.52 -8.81
N VAL A 146 0.63 -34.73 -8.46
CA VAL A 146 0.75 -35.18 -7.06
C VAL A 146 2.11 -34.78 -6.48
N ASP A 147 3.18 -34.94 -7.25
CA ASP A 147 4.55 -34.81 -6.75
C ASP A 147 5.13 -33.39 -6.85
N THR A 148 4.66 -32.54 -7.78
CA THR A 148 5.25 -31.22 -8.01
C THR A 148 4.18 -30.13 -8.17
N SER A 149 4.27 -29.07 -7.37
CA SER A 149 3.37 -27.91 -7.42
C SER A 149 3.38 -27.13 -8.75
N THR A 150 4.24 -27.51 -9.70
CA THR A 150 4.42 -26.86 -11.00
C THR A 150 3.41 -27.31 -12.06
N GLY A 151 2.75 -28.47 -11.89
CA GLY A 151 1.81 -29.02 -12.89
C GLY A 151 0.32 -28.98 -12.51
N ALA A 152 0.00 -28.83 -11.22
CA ALA A 152 -1.36 -28.83 -10.71
C ALA A 152 -2.04 -27.47 -10.85
N LYS A 153 -3.26 -27.44 -11.40
CA LYS A 153 -4.15 -26.28 -11.38
C LYS A 153 -4.44 -25.90 -9.93
N TRP A 154 -4.70 -26.87 -9.06
CA TRP A 154 -4.93 -26.70 -7.62
C TRP A 154 -3.65 -26.75 -6.77
N ASN A 155 -2.60 -26.05 -7.19
CA ASN A 155 -1.46 -25.78 -6.29
C ASN A 155 -1.85 -24.77 -5.19
N LEU A 156 -1.05 -24.66 -4.11
CA LEU A 156 -1.40 -23.81 -2.96
C LEU A 156 -1.56 -22.33 -3.35
N ALA A 157 -0.67 -21.81 -4.19
CA ALA A 157 -0.71 -20.41 -4.62
C ALA A 157 -1.98 -20.10 -5.41
N ASN A 158 -2.33 -20.96 -6.36
CA ASN A 158 -3.54 -20.85 -7.17
C ASN A 158 -4.80 -21.03 -6.33
N ALA A 159 -4.79 -21.92 -5.34
CA ALA A 159 -5.92 -22.12 -4.43
C ALA A 159 -6.15 -20.89 -3.53
N VAL A 160 -5.08 -20.28 -3.02
CA VAL A 160 -5.15 -19.00 -2.27
C VAL A 160 -5.61 -17.87 -3.18
N TYR A 161 -5.13 -17.82 -4.42
CA TYR A 161 -5.58 -16.85 -5.41
C TYR A 161 -7.08 -17.02 -5.74
N PHE A 162 -7.54 -18.24 -5.95
CA PHE A 162 -8.96 -18.56 -6.10
C PHE A 162 -9.77 -18.02 -4.91
N CYS A 163 -9.36 -18.32 -3.68
CA CYS A 163 -9.99 -17.82 -2.46
C CYS A 163 -10.08 -16.29 -2.43
N ALA A 164 -8.99 -15.60 -2.82
CA ALA A 164 -8.97 -14.14 -2.91
C ALA A 164 -9.99 -13.63 -3.94
N THR A 165 -10.08 -14.25 -5.12
CA THR A 165 -11.05 -13.87 -6.17
C THR A 165 -12.50 -14.11 -5.78
N VAL A 166 -12.78 -15.11 -4.92
CA VAL A 166 -14.11 -15.37 -4.38
C VAL A 166 -14.53 -14.28 -3.40
N ILE A 167 -13.71 -13.98 -2.39
CA ILE A 167 -14.07 -12.97 -1.38
C ILE A 167 -14.09 -11.54 -1.92
N THR A 168 -13.29 -11.26 -2.96
CA THR A 168 -13.28 -9.97 -3.67
C THR A 168 -14.38 -9.88 -4.72
N THR A 169 -15.15 -10.96 -4.93
CA THR A 169 -16.22 -11.05 -5.94
C THR A 169 -15.77 -10.79 -7.38
N ILE A 170 -14.48 -10.99 -7.68
CA ILE A 170 -13.93 -10.84 -9.04
C ILE A 170 -14.34 -12.04 -9.90
N GLY A 171 -14.10 -13.26 -9.40
CA GLY A 171 -14.57 -14.49 -10.03
C GLY A 171 -14.14 -14.75 -11.48
N TYR A 172 -12.83 -14.78 -11.78
CA TYR A 172 -12.34 -15.02 -13.15
C TYR A 172 -12.79 -16.33 -13.81
N GLY A 173 -13.11 -17.37 -13.03
CA GLY A 173 -13.62 -18.64 -13.56
C GLY A 173 -12.59 -19.59 -14.19
N HIS A 174 -11.32 -19.17 -14.35
CA HIS A 174 -10.24 -20.04 -14.88
C HIS A 174 -9.94 -21.27 -14.01
N ILE A 175 -10.12 -21.17 -12.68
CA ILE A 175 -10.05 -22.27 -11.72
C ILE A 175 -11.34 -22.22 -10.90
N THR A 176 -12.09 -23.32 -10.90
CA THR A 176 -13.35 -23.45 -10.18
C THR A 176 -13.49 -24.86 -9.62
N PRO A 177 -14.12 -25.01 -8.44
CA PRO A 177 -14.33 -26.33 -7.85
C PRO A 177 -15.30 -27.13 -8.71
N SER A 178 -14.84 -28.26 -9.23
CA SER A 178 -15.69 -29.14 -10.04
C SER A 178 -16.43 -30.14 -9.16
N THR A 179 -15.91 -30.46 -7.97
CA THR A 179 -16.52 -31.40 -7.04
C THR A 179 -17.78 -30.85 -6.36
N PHE A 180 -18.71 -31.75 -6.00
CA PHE A 180 -19.92 -31.38 -5.26
C PHE A 180 -19.61 -30.68 -3.93
N TRP A 181 -18.69 -31.26 -3.15
CA TRP A 181 -18.26 -30.72 -1.85
C TRP A 181 -17.47 -29.42 -1.99
N GLY A 182 -16.65 -29.27 -3.03
CA GLY A 182 -15.95 -28.02 -3.34
C GLY A 182 -16.93 -26.89 -3.65
N ARG A 183 -18.00 -27.15 -4.41
CA ARG A 183 -19.04 -26.14 -4.71
C ARG A 183 -19.80 -25.70 -3.46
N ILE A 184 -20.22 -26.64 -2.60
CA ILE A 184 -20.90 -26.31 -1.34
C ILE A 184 -19.96 -25.50 -0.43
N SER A 185 -18.70 -25.92 -0.32
CA SER A 185 -17.69 -25.21 0.48
C SER A 185 -17.45 -23.80 -0.06
N CYS A 186 -17.47 -23.60 -1.38
CA CYS A 186 -17.34 -22.29 -2.01
C CYS A 186 -18.49 -21.34 -1.63
N ILE A 187 -19.74 -21.85 -1.60
CA ILE A 187 -20.90 -21.05 -1.20
C ILE A 187 -20.75 -20.60 0.26
N ILE A 188 -20.45 -21.53 1.18
CA ILE A 188 -20.28 -21.22 2.60
C ILE A 188 -19.11 -20.24 2.81
N TYR A 189 -17.99 -20.48 2.14
CA TYR A 189 -16.81 -19.63 2.18
C TYR A 189 -17.10 -18.20 1.67
N GLY A 190 -17.91 -18.07 0.62
CA GLY A 190 -18.35 -16.77 0.10
C GLY A 190 -19.25 -16.01 1.08
N VAL A 191 -20.23 -16.69 1.69
CA VAL A 191 -21.17 -16.08 2.65
C VAL A 191 -20.44 -15.46 3.84
N ILE A 192 -19.38 -16.10 4.33
CA ILE A 192 -18.56 -15.58 5.44
C ILE A 192 -17.51 -14.58 4.96
N GLY A 193 -16.85 -14.88 3.84
CA GLY A 193 -15.72 -14.11 3.34
C GLY A 193 -16.08 -12.74 2.77
N ILE A 194 -17.24 -12.61 2.11
CA ILE A 194 -17.65 -11.34 1.47
C ILE A 194 -17.88 -10.24 2.53
N PRO A 195 -18.66 -10.45 3.61
CA PRO A 195 -18.79 -9.46 4.68
C PRO A 195 -17.45 -9.08 5.32
N MET A 196 -16.56 -10.07 5.55
CA MET A 196 -15.22 -9.80 6.09
C MET A 196 -14.39 -8.93 5.15
N MET A 197 -14.45 -9.18 3.83
CA MET A 197 -13.76 -8.37 2.83
C MET A 197 -14.31 -6.95 2.75
N LEU A 198 -15.62 -6.75 2.91
CA LEU A 198 -16.23 -5.41 2.94
C LEU A 198 -15.75 -4.59 4.14
N ILE A 199 -15.67 -5.20 5.33
CA ILE A 199 -15.13 -4.54 6.53
C ILE A 199 -13.66 -4.15 6.30
N TYR A 200 -12.87 -5.05 5.72
CA TYR A 200 -11.48 -4.78 5.38
C TYR A 200 -11.33 -3.63 4.38
N LEU A 201 -12.17 -3.58 3.35
CA LEU A 201 -12.14 -2.52 2.35
C LEU A 201 -12.50 -1.16 2.95
N ALA A 202 -13.48 -1.09 3.85
CA ALA A 202 -13.84 0.15 4.55
C ALA A 202 -12.67 0.68 5.40
N ILE A 203 -11.95 -0.22 6.06
CA ILE A 203 -10.77 0.10 6.85
C ILE A 203 -9.63 0.65 5.98
N ILE A 204 -9.31 -0.05 4.89
CA ILE A 204 -8.28 0.40 3.94
C ILE A 204 -8.68 1.75 3.34
N GLY A 205 -9.94 1.91 2.95
CA GLY A 205 -10.46 3.17 2.42
C GLY A 205 -10.24 4.33 3.39
N ASN A 206 -10.50 4.12 4.69
CA ASN A 206 -10.24 5.11 5.73
C ASN A 206 -8.74 5.40 5.91
N LEU A 207 -7.88 4.38 5.82
CA LEU A 207 -6.43 4.56 5.89
C LEU A 207 -5.90 5.36 4.70
N LEU A 208 -6.34 5.01 3.49
CA LEU A 208 -5.99 5.70 2.26
C LEU A 208 -6.48 7.16 2.32
N ALA A 209 -7.71 7.42 2.77
CA ALA A 209 -8.22 8.77 2.94
C ALA A 209 -7.40 9.59 3.94
N LYS A 210 -6.99 8.99 5.07
CA LYS A 210 -6.09 9.64 6.04
C LYS A 210 -4.72 9.91 5.43
N ALA A 211 -4.15 8.95 4.70
CA ALA A 211 -2.87 9.11 4.01
C ALA A 211 -2.95 10.23 2.97
N PHE A 212 -3.98 10.26 2.13
CA PHE A 212 -4.24 11.33 1.18
C PHE A 212 -4.39 12.68 1.87
N ARG A 213 -5.14 12.76 2.99
CA ARG A 213 -5.28 14.00 3.75
C ARG A 213 -3.94 14.48 4.31
N ILE A 214 -3.12 13.58 4.85
CA ILE A 214 -1.77 13.90 5.35
C ILE A 214 -0.91 14.41 4.21
N ILE A 215 -0.87 13.70 3.07
CA ILE A 215 -0.09 14.10 1.89
C ILE A 215 -0.56 15.47 1.39
N TYR A 216 -1.87 15.66 1.25
CA TYR A 216 -2.48 16.91 0.79
C TYR A 216 -2.12 18.09 1.70
N VAL A 217 -2.28 17.94 3.03
CA VAL A 217 -1.94 18.97 4.02
C VAL A 217 -0.42 19.19 4.07
N ASN A 218 0.40 18.15 3.99
CA ASN A 218 1.86 18.28 4.05
C ASN A 218 2.45 18.86 2.76
N ILE A 219 1.73 18.83 1.64
CA ILE A 219 2.13 19.50 0.39
C ILE A 219 1.57 20.94 0.34
N ILE A 220 0.28 21.14 0.68
CA ILE A 220 -0.41 22.42 0.51
C ILE A 220 -0.33 23.30 1.76
N CYS A 221 -0.57 22.77 2.96
CA CYS A 221 -0.42 23.53 4.21
C CYS A 221 1.03 23.73 4.62
N CYS A 222 1.99 22.84 4.31
CA CYS A 222 3.41 23.18 4.52
C CYS A 222 3.84 24.32 3.60
N ARG A 223 3.29 24.43 2.38
CA ARG A 223 3.55 25.59 1.52
C ARG A 223 2.90 26.86 2.10
N CYS A 224 1.65 26.82 2.55
CA CYS A 224 1.01 27.99 3.18
C CYS A 224 1.62 28.40 4.54
N PHE A 225 1.99 27.44 5.39
CA PHE A 225 2.60 27.69 6.69
C PHE A 225 4.04 28.16 6.53
N TYR A 226 4.84 27.53 5.66
CA TYR A 226 6.18 28.00 5.30
C TYR A 226 6.14 29.43 4.78
N ASP A 227 5.19 29.75 3.89
CA ASP A 227 5.06 31.09 3.32
C ASP A 227 4.59 32.13 4.37
N THR A 228 3.70 31.74 5.28
CA THR A 228 3.27 32.60 6.40
C THR A 228 4.39 32.85 7.42
N PHE A 229 5.18 31.82 7.74
CA PHE A 229 6.33 31.93 8.66
C PHE A 229 7.45 32.76 8.05
N ARG A 230 7.71 32.58 6.74
CA ARG A 230 8.64 33.41 5.93
C ARG A 230 8.23 34.89 5.99
N ARG A 231 6.95 35.21 5.74
CA ARG A 231 6.41 36.60 5.81
C ARG A 231 6.55 37.21 7.22
N LYS A 232 6.27 36.45 8.29
CA LYS A 232 6.44 36.93 9.68
C LYS A 232 7.90 37.21 10.05
N ARG A 233 8.83 36.38 9.60
CA ARG A 233 10.27 36.57 9.85
C ARG A 233 10.81 37.81 9.14
N GLN A 234 10.34 38.06 7.92
CA GLN A 234 10.72 39.24 7.12
C GLN A 234 10.25 40.55 7.77
N LYS A 235 8.98 40.62 8.21
CA LYS A 235 8.43 41.79 8.94
C LYS A 235 9.11 42.06 10.29
N ARG A 236 9.73 41.07 10.94
CA ARG A 236 10.51 41.29 12.17
C ARG A 236 11.86 41.94 11.85
N ARG A 237 12.54 41.50 10.80
CA ARG A 237 13.82 42.09 10.34
C ARG A 237 13.64 43.55 9.91
N GLU A 238 12.60 43.84 9.14
CA GLU A 238 12.29 45.22 8.73
C GLU A 238 12.02 46.15 9.92
N ARG A 239 11.31 45.66 10.96
CA ARG A 239 11.08 46.45 12.18
C ARG A 239 12.35 46.70 12.98
N LEU A 240 13.23 45.71 13.08
CA LEU A 240 14.53 45.84 13.74
C LEU A 240 15.42 46.85 13.01
N LEU A 241 15.50 46.77 11.67
CA LEU A 241 16.25 47.72 10.84
C LEU A 241 15.73 49.16 11.01
N LYS A 242 14.41 49.35 10.99
CA LYS A 242 13.79 50.68 11.23
C LYS A 242 14.08 51.20 12.63
N TRP A 243 13.99 50.35 13.65
CA TRP A 243 14.32 50.72 15.03
C TRP A 243 15.79 51.13 15.19
N GLU A 244 16.70 50.39 14.56
CA GLU A 244 18.13 50.68 14.61
C GLU A 244 18.49 51.98 13.87
N GLN A 245 17.81 52.28 12.77
CA GLN A 245 17.94 53.56 12.07
C GLN A 245 17.41 54.72 12.90
N ALA A 246 16.24 54.57 13.52
CA ALA A 246 15.65 55.61 14.38
C ALA A 246 16.51 55.88 15.63
N LEU A 247 17.06 54.82 16.24
CA LEU A 247 17.97 54.96 17.39
C LEU A 247 19.22 55.75 17.00
N ARG A 248 19.81 55.45 15.84
CA ARG A 248 20.95 56.20 15.31
C ARG A 248 20.63 57.67 15.07
N GLN A 249 19.50 57.98 14.43
CA GLN A 249 19.09 59.38 14.24
C GLN A 249 18.96 60.12 15.57
N HIS A 250 18.38 59.46 16.59
CA HIS A 250 18.26 60.05 17.91
C HIS A 250 19.64 60.31 18.55
N GLU A 251 20.58 59.37 18.46
CA GLU A 251 21.95 59.55 18.95
C GLU A 251 22.68 60.70 18.21
N GLU A 252 22.52 60.80 16.89
CA GLU A 252 23.08 61.89 16.09
C GLU A 252 22.50 63.27 16.47
N ASP A 253 21.19 63.34 16.69
CA ASP A 253 20.49 64.58 17.10
C ASP A 253 20.86 64.99 18.53
N GLU A 254 21.06 64.02 19.44
CA GLU A 254 21.59 64.29 20.78
C GLU A 254 23.05 64.77 20.75
N ALA A 255 23.90 64.17 19.92
CA ALA A 255 25.29 64.60 19.75
C ALA A 255 25.37 66.04 19.22
N ARG A 256 24.56 66.38 18.20
CA ARG A 256 24.45 67.76 17.69
C ARG A 256 24.01 68.74 18.78
N ARG A 257 22.99 68.39 19.58
CA ARG A 257 22.51 69.25 20.67
C ARG A 257 23.57 69.48 21.75
N ARG A 258 24.43 68.50 22.00
CA ARG A 258 25.51 68.59 23.00
C ARG A 258 26.82 69.17 22.45
N GLY A 259 26.90 69.50 21.15
CA GLY A 259 28.12 69.98 20.51
C GLY A 259 29.24 68.94 20.41
N LEU A 260 28.89 67.65 20.50
CA LEU A 260 29.84 66.54 20.42
C LEU A 260 30.02 66.08 18.97
N PRO A 261 31.19 65.53 18.60
CA PRO A 261 31.39 64.96 17.27
C PRO A 261 30.43 63.77 17.05
N VAL A 262 29.82 63.73 15.87
CA VAL A 262 28.84 62.69 15.50
C VAL A 262 29.54 61.33 15.44
N PRO A 263 28.99 60.27 16.07
CA PRO A 263 29.61 58.95 16.03
C PRO A 263 29.67 58.42 14.59
N PRO A 264 30.80 57.84 14.14
CA PRO A 264 30.93 57.31 12.80
C PRO A 264 29.97 56.12 12.59
N PRO A 265 29.49 55.89 11.36
CA PRO A 265 28.61 54.76 11.08
C PRO A 265 29.30 53.45 11.44
N LYS A 266 28.58 52.54 12.09
CA LYS A 266 29.05 51.18 12.35
C LYS A 266 29.23 50.45 11.01
N VAL A 267 30.42 50.55 10.43
CA VAL A 267 30.81 49.72 9.28
C VAL A 267 30.86 48.27 9.76
N SER A 268 30.07 47.41 9.13
CA SER A 268 30.05 45.99 9.46
C SER A 268 31.45 45.42 9.20
N CYS A 269 32.05 44.79 10.21
CA CYS A 269 33.45 44.32 10.21
C CYS A 269 33.80 43.38 9.03
N TYR A 270 32.78 42.83 8.34
CA TYR A 270 32.91 42.02 7.14
C TYR A 270 33.46 42.76 5.92
N PHE A 271 33.28 44.08 5.81
CA PHE A 271 33.80 44.84 4.67
C PHE A 271 35.34 44.98 4.72
N PHE A 272 35.91 45.03 5.94
CA PHE A 272 37.36 45.06 6.13
C PHE A 272 38.03 43.70 5.89
N LEU A 273 37.37 42.59 6.26
CA LEU A 273 37.88 41.24 5.97
C LEU A 273 37.88 40.91 4.47
N PHE A 274 36.90 41.39 3.70
CA PHE A 274 36.82 41.13 2.26
C PHE A 274 37.90 41.86 1.45
N LEU A 275 38.34 43.04 1.91
CA LEU A 275 39.42 43.81 1.29
C LEU A 275 40.81 43.20 1.57
N VAL A 276 41.01 42.56 2.73
CA VAL A 276 42.27 41.90 3.09
C VAL A 276 42.43 40.54 2.39
N LEU A 277 41.32 39.84 2.10
CA LEU A 277 41.32 38.54 1.40
C LEU A 277 41.39 38.62 -0.12
N TRP A 278 41.28 39.81 -0.72
CA TRP A 278 41.39 40.02 -2.18
C TRP A 278 42.73 40.63 -2.62
N LEU A 279 43.59 40.95 -1.65
CA LEU A 279 44.95 41.47 -1.84
C LEU A 279 46.04 40.42 -1.55
N PHE A 280 45.65 39.14 -1.42
CA PHE A 280 46.52 37.96 -1.40
C PHE A 280 46.02 36.93 -2.41
#